data_AF-A0A4V1PPW9-F1
#
_entry.id   AF-A0A4V1PPW9-F1
#
_cell.length_a   1.000
_cell.length_b   1.000
_cell.length_c   1.000
_cell.angle_alpha   90.00
_cell.angle_beta   90.00
_cell.angle_gamma   90.00
#
_symmetry.space_group_name_H-M   'P 1'
#
loop_
_entity.id
_entity.type
_entity.pdbx_description
1 polymer ?
#
loop_
_entity_poly.entity_id
_entity_poly.type
_entity_poly.pdbx_seq_one_letter_code
_entity_poly.pdbx_strand_id
1 'polypeptide(L)'
;MRVKHCFMTKTRLMGVVAGYIVYEMDEVEIAEFYHIEFEEYGIDRFEKLENPSEFQMKQMKLEIFGGLGGPLVELSEPMFRQVLLAGHLVNKESEDHEMAYCESPWYRQKTGFDSETFKEGILLVTENLRSPHELIHYFLMRYVGIDLIYLRYCTNQYNFLDKRYSLLRNHIEKIEGEKYSFSALLLEESYTIIEGEIMLDDGVVVDFEIKAQLKISDLEAALMLRKTEYIYLYDVDTELVEQMLVLEHKYLATTLYPHGRLYTCYHANNNHVNKRTFYLSGDVEAYFYFTDSDQLLLASSDLKAMLKWDDKLTSRFGGDIEKYEEWDFEESILYDFIDSDFVDFDDFLAYQD
;
A
#
# COMPACT_ATOMS: atom_id res chain seq x y z
N MET A 1 3.79 21.27 27.05
CA MET A 1 3.95 20.34 25.92
C MET A 1 4.85 20.97 24.87
N ARG A 2 5.87 20.25 24.41
CA ARG A 2 6.80 20.71 23.37
C ARG A 2 6.89 19.65 22.27
N VAL A 3 6.46 19.98 21.06
CA VAL A 3 6.63 19.10 19.89
C VAL A 3 8.10 19.02 19.53
N LYS A 4 8.60 17.81 19.29
CA LYS A 4 9.96 17.56 18.78
C LYS A 4 9.95 17.42 17.27
N HIS A 5 9.07 16.58 16.72
CA HIS A 5 8.91 16.38 15.28
C HIS A 5 7.59 15.70 14.95
N CYS A 6 7.08 15.96 13.74
CA CYS A 6 5.90 15.33 13.17
C CYS A 6 6.28 14.78 11.79
N PHE A 7 6.00 13.50 11.54
CA PHE A 7 6.26 12.89 10.25
C PHE A 7 5.03 12.18 9.73
N MET A 8 4.85 12.21 8.42
CA MET A 8 3.88 11.38 7.73
C MET A 8 4.56 10.68 6.55
N THR A 9 4.09 9.49 6.20
CA THR A 9 4.47 8.80 4.98
C THR A 9 4.02 9.63 3.80
N LYS A 10 4.93 9.84 2.84
CA LYS A 10 4.57 10.36 1.54
C LYS A 10 3.92 9.23 0.75
N THR A 11 2.63 9.01 0.96
CA THR A 11 1.91 7.86 0.42
C THR A 11 1.46 8.08 -1.00
N ARG A 12 1.16 6.94 -1.59
CA ARG A 12 1.65 6.68 -2.93
C ARG A 12 0.55 6.24 -3.87
N LEU A 13 -0.56 5.66 -3.42
CA LEU A 13 -1.48 4.96 -4.33
C LEU A 13 -2.94 5.01 -3.90
N MET A 14 -3.22 4.77 -2.62
CA MET A 14 -4.58 4.65 -2.09
C MET A 14 -4.80 5.69 -1.00
N GLY A 15 -6.06 5.91 -0.62
CA GLY A 15 -6.58 6.74 0.50
C GLY A 15 -5.72 6.87 1.76
N VAL A 16 -4.68 6.09 1.92
CA VAL A 16 -4.00 5.87 3.18
C VAL A 16 -2.81 6.80 3.36
N VAL A 17 -2.65 7.34 4.57
CA VAL A 17 -1.47 8.03 5.09
C VAL A 17 -1.21 7.50 6.49
N ALA A 18 0.05 7.19 6.81
CA ALA A 18 0.43 6.94 8.20
C ALA A 18 1.42 7.99 8.69
N GLY A 19 1.43 8.25 9.99
CA GLY A 19 2.29 9.27 10.56
C GLY A 19 2.52 9.07 12.03
N TYR A 20 3.47 9.85 12.56
CA TYR A 20 3.71 9.91 13.99
C TYR A 20 4.14 11.31 14.42
N ILE A 21 3.85 11.63 15.68
CA ILE A 21 4.26 12.84 16.35
C ILE A 21 5.00 12.48 17.63
N VAL A 22 6.16 13.10 17.84
CA VAL A 22 6.94 12.97 19.08
C VAL A 22 6.94 14.29 19.80
N TYR A 23 6.61 14.26 21.09
CA TYR A 23 6.52 15.44 21.92
C TYR A 23 6.89 15.14 23.37
N GLU A 24 7.15 16.20 24.12
CA GLU A 24 7.49 16.13 25.54
C GLU A 24 6.38 16.75 26.39
N MET A 25 5.93 16.01 27.40
CA MET A 25 4.94 16.43 28.37
C MET A 25 5.35 15.92 29.75
N ASP A 26 5.48 16.83 30.72
CA ASP A 26 5.85 16.50 32.11
C ASP A 26 7.12 15.63 32.21
N GLU A 27 8.16 15.99 31.45
CA GLU A 27 9.46 15.27 31.36
C GLU A 27 9.38 13.86 30.74
N VAL A 28 8.22 13.45 30.23
CA VAL A 28 8.02 12.21 29.49
C VAL A 28 8.03 12.50 27.99
N GLU A 29 8.82 11.73 27.23
CA GLU A 29 8.73 11.71 25.77
C GLU A 29 7.60 10.77 25.36
N ILE A 30 6.68 11.27 24.52
CA ILE A 30 5.55 10.50 24.02
C ILE A 30 5.66 10.46 22.49
N ALA A 31 5.51 9.26 21.93
CA ALA A 31 5.34 9.04 20.51
C ALA A 31 3.92 8.51 20.24
N GLU A 32 3.16 9.20 19.41
CA GLU A 32 1.84 8.77 18.95
C GLU A 32 1.91 8.48 17.46
N PHE A 33 1.37 7.33 17.05
CA PHE A 33 1.35 6.84 15.68
C PHE A 33 -0.09 6.72 15.19
N TYR A 34 -0.27 6.96 13.90
CA TYR A 34 -1.58 7.05 13.26
C TYR A 34 -1.51 6.34 11.91
N HIS A 35 -2.53 5.55 11.61
CA HIS A 35 -2.90 5.13 10.27
C HIS A 35 -4.22 5.82 9.92
N ILE A 36 -4.30 6.37 8.71
CA ILE A 36 -5.40 7.22 8.27
C ILE A 36 -5.79 6.80 6.86
N GLU A 37 -7.00 6.32 6.66
CA GLU A 37 -7.56 5.92 5.38
C GLU A 37 -8.68 6.90 4.98
N PHE A 38 -8.40 7.74 3.98
CA PHE A 38 -9.27 8.84 3.57
C PHE A 38 -10.46 8.41 2.68
N GLU A 39 -10.50 7.16 2.25
CA GLU A 39 -11.56 6.64 1.38
C GLU A 39 -12.80 6.23 2.18
N GLU A 40 -12.62 5.51 3.30
CA GLU A 40 -13.72 4.88 4.02
C GLU A 40 -13.67 5.00 5.55
N TYR A 41 -12.55 4.72 6.20
CA TYR A 41 -12.48 4.48 7.64
C TYR A 41 -12.06 5.72 8.46
N GLY A 42 -11.29 6.63 7.88
CA GLY A 42 -10.67 7.73 8.61
C GLY A 42 -9.46 7.25 9.41
N ILE A 43 -9.38 7.57 10.71
CA ILE A 43 -8.29 7.05 11.56
C ILE A 43 -8.68 5.64 12.00
N ASP A 44 -8.01 4.63 11.45
CA ASP A 44 -8.31 3.20 11.65
C ASP A 44 -7.28 2.49 12.56
N ARG A 45 -6.12 3.12 12.83
CA ARG A 45 -5.17 2.65 13.84
C ARG A 45 -4.49 3.80 14.57
N PHE A 46 -4.39 3.66 15.89
CA PHE A 46 -3.67 4.59 16.76
C PHE A 46 -2.87 3.84 17.81
N GLU A 47 -1.60 4.21 17.97
CA GLU A 47 -0.71 3.62 18.97
C GLU A 47 0.05 4.71 19.73
N LYS A 48 0.27 4.51 21.03
CA LYS A 48 0.97 5.45 21.89
C LYS A 48 2.08 4.75 22.68
N LEU A 49 3.29 5.29 22.61
CA LEU A 49 4.44 4.85 23.39
C LEU A 49 4.96 5.96 24.30
N GLU A 50 5.36 5.60 25.52
CA GLU A 50 5.98 6.50 26.49
C GLU A 50 7.45 6.12 26.68
N ASN A 51 8.34 7.12 26.57
CA ASN A 51 9.80 6.98 26.55
C ASN A 51 10.30 5.81 25.66
N PRO A 52 9.87 5.75 24.38
CA PRO A 52 10.20 4.61 23.54
C PRO A 52 11.70 4.52 23.25
N SER A 53 12.24 3.31 23.28
CA SER A 53 13.57 3.03 22.73
C SER A 53 13.57 3.16 21.19
N GLU A 54 14.76 3.34 20.59
CA GLU A 54 14.90 3.35 19.12
C GLU A 54 14.37 2.06 18.47
N PHE A 55 14.52 0.93 19.15
CA PHE A 55 14.02 -0.36 18.68
C PHE A 55 12.49 -0.40 18.64
N GLN A 56 11.82 0.03 19.71
CA GLN A 56 10.35 0.13 19.75
C GLN A 56 9.83 1.12 18.70
N MET A 57 10.50 2.26 18.52
CA MET A 57 10.17 3.20 17.45
C MET A 57 10.28 2.53 16.07
N LYS A 58 11.30 1.71 15.83
CA LYS A 58 11.47 1.01 14.55
C LYS A 58 10.40 -0.04 14.32
N GLN A 59 10.10 -0.87 15.32
CA GLN A 59 9.06 -1.90 15.22
C GLN A 59 7.68 -1.28 14.93
N MET A 60 7.29 -0.26 15.70
CA MET A 60 6.01 0.42 15.50
C MET A 60 5.89 1.04 14.11
N LYS A 61 6.99 1.60 13.59
CA LYS A 61 7.04 2.11 12.21
C LYS A 61 6.85 1.00 11.18
N LEU A 62 7.45 -0.16 11.35
CA LEU A 62 7.27 -1.28 10.43
C LEU A 62 5.83 -1.78 10.46
N GLU A 63 5.26 -1.94 11.65
CA GLU A 63 3.90 -2.45 11.84
C GLU A 63 2.82 -1.54 11.27
N ILE A 64 2.99 -0.22 11.34
CA ILE A 64 1.98 0.75 10.87
C ILE A 64 2.29 1.23 9.45
N PHE A 65 3.56 1.41 9.09
CA PHE A 65 3.96 2.07 7.83
C PHE A 65 4.46 1.09 6.77
N GLY A 66 4.83 -0.13 7.15
CA GLY A 66 5.57 -1.06 6.30
C GLY A 66 4.85 -1.42 5.00
N GLY A 67 3.53 -1.51 5.04
CA GLY A 67 2.69 -1.79 3.87
C GLY A 67 2.43 -0.60 2.94
N LEU A 68 2.77 0.63 3.35
CA LEU A 68 2.40 1.85 2.60
C LEU A 68 3.47 2.32 1.63
N GLY A 69 4.71 1.83 1.80
CA GLY A 69 5.86 2.37 1.08
C GLY A 69 6.11 3.85 1.41
N GLY A 70 6.98 4.50 0.62
CA GLY A 70 7.16 5.95 0.70
C GLY A 70 8.18 6.45 1.74
N PRO A 71 8.94 7.52 1.45
CA PRO A 71 9.74 8.18 2.48
C PRO A 71 8.82 8.88 3.49
N LEU A 72 9.32 9.05 4.71
CA LEU A 72 8.70 9.95 5.68
C LEU A 72 9.05 11.39 5.32
N VAL A 73 8.05 12.27 5.36
CA VAL A 73 8.18 13.71 5.21
C VAL A 73 7.85 14.39 6.53
N GLU A 74 8.64 15.40 6.88
CA GLU A 74 8.40 16.20 8.09
C GLU A 74 7.32 17.24 7.82
N LEU A 75 6.36 17.34 8.73
CA LEU A 75 5.29 18.34 8.70
C LEU A 75 5.45 19.30 9.88
N SER A 76 4.98 20.54 9.70
CA SER A 76 4.75 21.40 10.86
C SER A 76 3.61 20.84 11.72
N GLU A 77 3.61 21.12 13.04
CA GLU A 77 2.51 20.70 13.92
C GLU A 77 1.12 21.16 13.39
N PRO A 78 0.93 22.41 12.95
CA PRO A 78 -0.34 22.83 12.36
C PRO A 78 -0.78 21.97 11.16
N MET A 79 0.14 21.67 10.23
CA MET A 79 -0.15 20.82 9.07
C MET A 79 -0.55 19.41 9.50
N PHE A 80 0.26 18.78 10.36
CA PHE A 80 0.00 17.43 10.87
C PHE A 80 -1.38 17.32 11.51
N ARG A 81 -1.75 18.31 12.34
CA ARG A 81 -3.07 18.35 13.00
C ARG A 81 -4.23 18.53 12.04
N GLN A 82 -4.06 19.32 10.98
CA GLN A 82 -5.11 19.48 9.97
C GLN A 82 -5.30 18.19 9.17
N VAL A 83 -4.22 17.46 8.86
CA VAL A 83 -4.32 16.14 8.20
C VAL A 83 -5.01 15.12 9.12
N LEU A 84 -4.67 15.08 10.41
CA LEU A 84 -5.37 14.25 11.39
C LEU A 84 -6.86 14.60 11.50
N LEU A 85 -7.18 15.90 11.56
CA LEU A 85 -8.56 16.36 11.65
C LEU A 85 -9.36 15.98 10.39
N ALA A 86 -8.75 16.09 9.20
CA ALA A 86 -9.37 15.62 7.97
C ALA A 86 -9.68 14.12 8.05
N GLY A 87 -8.74 13.31 8.53
CA GLY A 87 -8.90 11.87 8.70
C GLY A 87 -10.04 11.52 9.64
N HIS A 88 -10.14 12.21 10.78
CA HIS A 88 -11.28 12.06 11.70
C HIS A 88 -12.63 12.31 11.02
N LEU A 89 -12.70 13.33 10.16
CA LEU A 89 -13.95 13.75 9.53
C LEU A 89 -14.43 12.81 8.41
N VAL A 90 -13.59 11.88 7.93
CA VAL A 90 -13.93 10.92 6.87
C VAL A 90 -15.10 10.05 7.30
N ASN A 91 -14.98 9.38 8.46
CA ASN A 91 -16.02 8.48 8.94
C ASN A 91 -15.98 8.28 10.47
N LYS A 92 -16.21 9.36 11.21
CA LYS A 92 -16.27 9.38 12.68
C LYS A 92 -17.31 8.44 13.33
N GLU A 93 -18.20 7.85 12.54
CA GLU A 93 -19.23 6.91 13.00
C GLU A 93 -18.89 5.45 12.62
N SER A 94 -17.76 5.19 11.95
CA SER A 94 -17.32 3.83 11.62
C SER A 94 -16.95 3.05 12.89
N GLU A 95 -17.27 1.75 12.90
CA GLU A 95 -16.83 0.84 13.96
C GLU A 95 -15.31 0.65 13.94
N ASP A 96 -14.69 0.75 12.76
CA ASP A 96 -13.24 0.69 12.57
C ASP A 96 -12.53 2.02 12.87
N HIS A 97 -13.28 3.08 13.24
CA HIS A 97 -12.69 4.35 13.63
C HIS A 97 -12.06 4.23 15.02
N GLU A 98 -10.75 4.38 15.12
CA GLU A 98 -10.03 4.17 16.38
C GLU A 98 -10.19 5.38 17.31
N MET A 99 -11.25 5.39 18.13
CA MET A 99 -11.57 6.52 18.98
C MET A 99 -10.54 6.79 20.08
N ALA A 100 -9.59 5.89 20.37
CA ALA A 100 -8.56 6.09 21.40
C ALA A 100 -7.70 7.34 21.15
N TYR A 101 -7.48 7.74 19.88
CA TYR A 101 -6.73 8.97 19.61
C TYR A 101 -7.48 10.23 20.10
N CYS A 102 -8.78 10.18 20.42
CA CYS A 102 -9.50 11.31 21.01
C CYS A 102 -8.96 11.70 22.40
N GLU A 103 -8.20 10.82 23.05
CA GLU A 103 -7.47 11.10 24.28
C GLU A 103 -6.21 11.95 24.04
N SER A 104 -5.71 11.96 22.81
CA SER A 104 -4.54 12.73 22.39
C SER A 104 -4.76 14.23 22.61
N PRO A 105 -3.74 14.96 23.11
CA PRO A 105 -3.80 16.41 23.23
C PRO A 105 -4.03 17.10 21.88
N TRP A 106 -3.66 16.47 20.76
CA TRP A 106 -3.77 17.05 19.41
C TRP A 106 -5.21 17.14 18.92
N TYR A 107 -6.05 16.18 19.30
CA TYR A 107 -7.48 16.20 19.04
C TYR A 107 -8.22 17.15 19.99
N ARG A 108 -7.89 17.09 21.29
CA ARG A 108 -8.59 17.83 22.35
C ARG A 108 -8.43 19.35 22.26
N GLN A 109 -7.30 19.80 21.73
CA GLN A 109 -7.11 21.19 21.39
C GLN A 109 -7.97 21.53 20.18
N LYS A 110 -9.17 22.08 20.44
CA LYS A 110 -10.10 22.52 19.41
C LYS A 110 -9.48 23.57 18.49
N THR A 111 -8.89 23.13 17.38
CA THR A 111 -8.58 23.99 16.23
C THR A 111 -9.69 23.80 15.21
N GLY A 112 -10.20 24.90 14.67
CA GLY A 112 -11.06 24.82 13.50
C GLY A 112 -10.31 24.18 12.32
N PHE A 113 -11.06 23.63 11.37
CA PHE A 113 -10.50 23.17 10.12
C PHE A 113 -10.00 24.36 9.29
N ASP A 114 -8.72 24.35 8.94
CA ASP A 114 -8.07 25.38 8.13
C ASP A 114 -7.69 24.77 6.78
N SER A 115 -8.41 25.17 5.73
CA SER A 115 -8.30 24.53 4.41
C SER A 115 -6.96 24.76 3.73
N GLU A 116 -6.31 25.90 3.96
CA GLU A 116 -5.01 26.21 3.34
C GLU A 116 -3.89 25.41 4.02
N THR A 117 -3.85 25.39 5.36
CA THR A 117 -2.87 24.58 6.11
C THR A 117 -3.07 23.09 5.84
N PHE A 118 -4.34 22.64 5.73
CA PHE A 118 -4.64 21.27 5.31
C PHE A 118 -4.12 20.99 3.90
N LYS A 119 -4.39 21.88 2.93
CA LYS A 119 -3.93 21.74 1.55
C LYS A 119 -2.40 21.66 1.47
N GLU A 120 -1.67 22.51 2.20
CA GLU A 120 -0.22 22.43 2.26
C GLU A 120 0.26 21.09 2.84
N GLY A 121 -0.36 20.63 3.92
CA GLY A 121 -0.04 19.34 4.55
C GLY A 121 -0.32 18.14 3.64
N ILE A 122 -1.49 18.07 3.03
CA ILE A 122 -1.90 16.94 2.18
C ILE A 122 -1.05 16.86 0.91
N LEU A 123 -0.68 18.01 0.32
CA LEU A 123 0.20 18.06 -0.85
C LEU A 123 1.64 17.61 -0.53
N LEU A 124 2.13 17.81 0.70
CA LEU A 124 3.44 17.31 1.13
C LEU A 124 3.48 15.78 1.26
N VAL A 125 2.39 15.18 1.72
CA VAL A 125 2.26 13.72 1.90
C VAL A 125 1.79 13.01 0.64
N THR A 126 1.39 13.74 -0.40
CA THR A 126 1.03 13.17 -1.71
C THR A 126 2.26 13.04 -2.60
N GLU A 127 2.40 11.91 -3.30
CA GLU A 127 3.47 11.71 -4.29
C GLU A 127 3.47 12.79 -5.39
N ASN A 128 4.66 13.18 -5.84
CA ASN A 128 4.78 14.17 -6.92
C ASN A 128 4.51 13.46 -8.25
N LEU A 129 3.38 13.76 -8.88
CA LEU A 129 2.99 13.22 -10.18
C LEU A 129 3.80 13.93 -11.29
N ARG A 130 4.59 13.19 -12.07
CA ARG A 130 5.57 13.74 -13.03
C ARG A 130 5.22 13.44 -14.48
N SER A 131 4.22 12.61 -14.70
CA SER A 131 3.82 12.14 -16.03
C SER A 131 2.30 12.06 -16.17
N PRO A 132 1.79 12.12 -17.41
CA PRO A 132 0.38 11.86 -17.68
C PRO A 132 -0.09 10.50 -17.15
N HIS A 133 0.73 9.45 -17.27
CA HIS A 133 0.37 8.12 -16.77
C HIS A 133 0.17 8.13 -15.25
N GLU A 134 1.13 8.68 -14.51
CA GLU A 134 1.01 8.80 -13.05
C GLU A 134 -0.25 9.58 -12.65
N LEU A 135 -0.51 10.71 -13.31
CA LEU A 135 -1.68 11.53 -13.02
C LEU A 135 -2.99 10.79 -13.29
N ILE A 136 -3.11 10.11 -14.42
CA ILE A 136 -4.33 9.40 -14.80
C ILE A 136 -4.57 8.20 -13.87
N HIS A 137 -3.55 7.39 -13.59
CA HIS A 137 -3.70 6.27 -12.66
C HIS A 137 -4.06 6.76 -11.26
N TYR A 138 -3.37 7.80 -10.77
CA TYR A 138 -3.63 8.37 -9.46
C TYR A 138 -5.04 8.96 -9.37
N PHE A 139 -5.47 9.70 -10.39
CA PHE A 139 -6.83 10.20 -10.50
C PHE A 139 -7.86 9.06 -10.46
N LEU A 140 -7.65 8.01 -11.25
CA LEU A 140 -8.58 6.88 -11.31
C LEU A 140 -8.67 6.15 -9.97
N MET A 141 -7.56 5.89 -9.27
CA MET A 141 -7.57 5.29 -7.93
C MET A 141 -8.46 6.08 -6.97
N ARG A 142 -8.28 7.40 -6.92
CA ARG A 142 -9.03 8.30 -6.04
C ARG A 142 -10.49 8.42 -6.46
N TYR A 143 -10.74 8.45 -7.77
CA TYR A 143 -12.07 8.52 -8.35
C TYR A 143 -12.91 7.29 -7.99
N VAL A 144 -12.35 6.10 -8.17
CA VAL A 144 -13.08 4.85 -7.89
C VAL A 144 -13.17 4.54 -6.40
N GLY A 145 -12.19 4.98 -5.59
CA GLY A 145 -12.25 4.95 -4.12
C GLY A 145 -13.15 6.03 -3.51
N ILE A 146 -13.67 6.96 -4.31
CA ILE A 146 -14.48 8.10 -3.87
C ILE A 146 -13.74 8.94 -2.81
N ASP A 147 -12.43 9.17 -3.01
CA ASP A 147 -11.63 10.04 -2.16
C ASP A 147 -11.95 11.52 -2.46
N LEU A 148 -13.04 12.01 -1.84
CA LEU A 148 -13.54 13.36 -2.04
C LEU A 148 -12.54 14.43 -1.57
N ILE A 149 -11.65 14.08 -0.64
CA ILE A 149 -10.66 15.01 -0.09
C ILE A 149 -9.63 15.30 -1.17
N TYR A 150 -9.07 14.26 -1.78
CA TYR A 150 -8.08 14.43 -2.84
C TYR A 150 -8.69 15.00 -4.12
N LEU A 151 -9.84 14.49 -4.56
CA LEU A 151 -10.43 14.85 -5.86
C LEU A 151 -10.70 16.35 -6.00
N ARG A 152 -11.02 17.05 -4.90
CA ARG A 152 -11.19 18.51 -4.85
C ARG A 152 -9.97 19.31 -5.28
N TYR A 153 -8.78 18.71 -5.26
CA TYR A 153 -7.53 19.36 -5.63
C TYR A 153 -7.01 18.95 -7.01
N CYS A 154 -7.59 17.92 -7.64
CA CYS A 154 -7.07 17.34 -8.87
C CYS A 154 -8.07 17.32 -10.04
N THR A 155 -9.34 17.62 -9.78
CA THR A 155 -10.34 17.83 -10.82
C THR A 155 -11.38 18.88 -10.41
N ASN A 156 -12.01 19.49 -11.41
CA ASN A 156 -13.20 20.32 -11.24
C ASN A 156 -14.50 19.54 -11.53
N GLN A 157 -14.42 18.25 -11.85
CA GLN A 157 -15.56 17.40 -12.15
C GLN A 157 -15.93 16.52 -10.95
N TYR A 158 -17.21 16.54 -10.60
CA TYR A 158 -17.74 15.86 -9.41
C TYR A 158 -18.89 14.92 -9.78
N ASN A 159 -18.60 13.93 -10.64
CA ASN A 159 -19.53 12.87 -11.00
C ASN A 159 -19.01 11.56 -10.43
N PHE A 160 -19.49 11.13 -9.28
CA PHE A 160 -18.96 9.94 -8.59
C PHE A 160 -19.69 8.67 -9.00
N LEU A 161 -19.01 7.53 -8.84
CA LEU A 161 -19.63 6.22 -8.91
C LEU A 161 -20.57 6.00 -7.71
N ASP A 162 -21.55 5.12 -7.87
CA ASP A 162 -22.50 4.79 -6.79
C ASP A 162 -21.86 3.98 -5.64
N LYS A 163 -20.68 3.41 -5.88
CA LYS A 163 -19.95 2.46 -5.01
C LYS A 163 -18.45 2.71 -5.10
N ARG A 164 -17.74 2.36 -4.03
CA ARG A 164 -16.27 2.35 -3.99
C ARG A 164 -15.73 1.09 -4.64
N TYR A 165 -14.57 1.20 -5.29
CA TYR A 165 -13.86 0.07 -5.85
C TYR A 165 -12.36 0.21 -5.60
N SER A 166 -11.64 -0.91 -5.57
CA SER A 166 -10.19 -0.95 -5.70
C SER A 166 -9.79 -1.01 -7.17
N LEU A 167 -8.85 -0.18 -7.59
CA LEU A 167 -8.26 -0.24 -8.94
C LEU A 167 -7.17 -1.32 -8.99
N LEU A 168 -7.43 -2.43 -9.69
CA LEU A 168 -6.48 -3.54 -9.78
C LEU A 168 -5.51 -3.41 -10.96
N ARG A 169 -6.00 -2.87 -12.08
CA ARG A 169 -5.22 -2.67 -13.31
C ARG A 169 -5.79 -1.50 -14.08
N ASN A 170 -4.94 -0.72 -14.73
CA ASN A 170 -5.39 0.26 -15.71
C ASN A 170 -4.45 0.29 -16.91
N HIS A 171 -5.01 0.38 -18.12
CA HIS A 171 -4.26 0.54 -19.35
C HIS A 171 -4.60 1.89 -19.99
N ILE A 172 -3.58 2.68 -20.31
CA ILE A 172 -3.73 4.02 -20.88
C ILE A 172 -3.23 4.05 -22.32
N GLU A 173 -3.97 4.72 -23.19
CA GLU A 173 -3.57 5.00 -24.57
C GLU A 173 -3.67 6.49 -24.86
N LYS A 174 -2.65 7.04 -25.54
CA LYS A 174 -2.70 8.44 -25.99
C LYS A 174 -3.48 8.54 -27.29
N ILE A 175 -4.52 9.37 -27.32
CA ILE A 175 -5.35 9.59 -28.51
C ILE A 175 -4.74 10.71 -29.37
N GLU A 176 -4.75 11.94 -28.84
CA GLU A 176 -4.22 13.14 -29.50
C GLU A 176 -4.00 14.23 -28.46
N GLY A 177 -2.99 15.09 -28.64
CA GLY A 177 -2.73 16.22 -27.73
C GLY A 177 -2.54 15.74 -26.28
N GLU A 178 -3.34 16.27 -25.36
CA GLU A 178 -3.39 15.82 -23.95
C GLU A 178 -4.65 15.00 -23.62
N LYS A 179 -5.19 14.32 -24.64
CA LYS A 179 -6.32 13.41 -24.51
C LYS A 179 -5.88 11.96 -24.55
N TYR A 180 -6.37 11.17 -23.60
CA TYR A 180 -6.03 9.77 -23.39
C TYR A 180 -7.31 8.94 -23.25
N SER A 181 -7.28 7.68 -23.69
CA SER A 181 -8.26 6.68 -23.27
C SER A 181 -7.69 5.79 -22.17
N PHE A 182 -8.59 5.21 -21.37
CA PHE A 182 -8.23 4.26 -20.33
C PHE A 182 -9.17 3.05 -20.32
N SER A 183 -8.67 1.93 -19.81
CA SER A 183 -9.42 0.71 -19.53
C SER A 183 -8.98 0.17 -18.18
N ALA A 184 -9.83 0.36 -17.18
CA ALA A 184 -9.55 0.10 -15.78
C ALA A 184 -10.36 -1.09 -15.26
N LEU A 185 -9.66 -2.07 -14.68
CA LEU A 185 -10.23 -3.21 -13.98
C LEU A 185 -10.37 -2.88 -12.49
N LEU A 186 -11.60 -3.00 -12.00
CA LEU A 186 -12.03 -2.64 -10.67
C LEU A 186 -12.55 -3.87 -9.91
N LEU A 187 -12.39 -3.85 -8.59
CA LEU A 187 -12.97 -4.84 -7.69
C LEU A 187 -13.74 -4.16 -6.55
N GLU A 188 -14.95 -4.64 -6.31
CA GLU A 188 -15.73 -4.40 -5.07
C GLU A 188 -16.14 -5.78 -4.56
N GLU A 189 -17.34 -6.25 -4.92
CA GLU A 189 -17.77 -7.64 -4.73
C GLU A 189 -17.57 -8.50 -5.99
N SER A 190 -17.48 -7.84 -7.15
CA SER A 190 -17.32 -8.48 -8.46
C SER A 190 -16.45 -7.62 -9.36
N TYR A 191 -15.73 -8.26 -10.29
CA TYR A 191 -14.87 -7.57 -11.23
C TYR A 191 -15.67 -6.74 -12.24
N THR A 192 -15.27 -5.48 -12.42
CA THR A 192 -15.87 -4.55 -13.37
C THR A 192 -14.79 -3.84 -14.17
N ILE A 193 -14.96 -3.75 -15.48
CA ILE A 193 -14.16 -2.89 -16.34
C ILE A 193 -14.91 -1.57 -16.56
N ILE A 194 -14.22 -0.45 -16.36
CA ILE A 194 -14.65 0.84 -16.88
C ILE A 194 -13.71 1.28 -18.00
N GLU A 195 -14.29 1.80 -19.08
CA GLU A 195 -13.54 2.39 -20.19
C GLU A 195 -13.98 3.83 -20.38
N GLY A 196 -13.04 4.69 -20.72
CA GLY A 196 -13.33 6.10 -20.84
C GLY A 196 -12.22 6.91 -21.46
N GLU A 197 -12.40 8.21 -21.43
CA GLU A 197 -11.44 9.20 -21.89
C GLU A 197 -11.17 10.24 -20.82
N ILE A 198 -9.94 10.76 -20.82
CA ILE A 198 -9.48 11.77 -19.90
C ILE A 198 -8.65 12.81 -20.65
N MET A 199 -8.87 14.07 -20.33
CA MET A 199 -8.10 15.20 -20.87
C MET A 199 -7.35 15.88 -19.74
N LEU A 200 -6.08 16.16 -20.01
CA LEU A 200 -5.19 16.85 -19.09
C LEU A 200 -4.91 18.27 -19.59
N ASP A 201 -4.74 19.19 -18.65
CA ASP A 201 -4.17 20.53 -18.89
C ASP A 201 -3.33 20.92 -17.69
N ASP A 202 -2.14 21.46 -17.92
CA ASP A 202 -1.18 21.91 -16.89
C ASP A 202 -1.06 20.98 -15.64
N GLY A 203 -1.00 19.66 -15.86
CA GLY A 203 -0.84 18.68 -14.79
C GLY A 203 -2.08 18.42 -13.94
N VAL A 204 -3.27 18.80 -14.41
CA VAL A 204 -4.57 18.46 -13.78
C VAL A 204 -5.53 17.82 -14.77
N VAL A 205 -6.55 17.14 -14.25
CA VAL A 205 -7.63 16.54 -15.05
C VAL A 205 -8.71 17.58 -15.31
N VAL A 206 -8.88 17.98 -16.56
CA VAL A 206 -9.86 19.01 -16.98
C VAL A 206 -11.13 18.42 -17.58
N ASP A 207 -11.04 17.24 -18.18
CA ASP A 207 -12.20 16.52 -18.71
C ASP A 207 -12.10 15.02 -18.44
N PHE A 208 -13.22 14.39 -18.12
CA PHE A 208 -13.29 12.97 -17.81
C PHE A 208 -14.68 12.41 -18.17
N GLU A 209 -14.70 11.30 -18.92
CA GLU A 209 -15.94 10.63 -19.31
C GLU A 209 -15.76 9.11 -19.25
N ILE A 210 -16.67 8.43 -18.55
CA ILE A 210 -16.82 6.97 -18.64
C ILE A 210 -17.75 6.66 -19.81
N LYS A 211 -17.24 5.89 -20.77
CA LYS A 211 -17.94 5.49 -21.99
C LYS A 211 -18.58 4.11 -21.90
N ALA A 212 -17.99 3.23 -21.11
CA ALA A 212 -18.51 1.88 -20.89
C ALA A 212 -18.22 1.41 -19.46
N GLN A 213 -19.15 0.59 -18.94
CA GLN A 213 -19.00 -0.13 -17.68
C GLN A 213 -19.53 -1.54 -17.88
N LEU A 214 -18.68 -2.53 -17.63
CA LEU A 214 -18.94 -3.93 -17.95
C LEU A 214 -18.55 -4.79 -16.75
N LYS A 215 -19.50 -5.58 -16.23
CA LYS A 215 -19.16 -6.65 -15.29
C LYS A 215 -18.50 -7.79 -16.06
N ILE A 216 -17.44 -8.35 -15.50
CA ILE A 216 -16.72 -9.49 -16.09
C ILE A 216 -16.66 -10.65 -15.09
N SER A 217 -16.35 -11.84 -15.59
CA SER A 217 -16.14 -13.04 -14.77
C SER A 217 -14.77 -13.05 -14.09
N ASP A 218 -14.65 -13.85 -13.03
CA ASP A 218 -13.37 -14.07 -12.32
C ASP A 218 -12.30 -14.63 -13.27
N LEU A 219 -12.69 -15.50 -14.21
CA LEU A 219 -11.77 -16.05 -15.22
C LEU A 219 -11.24 -14.95 -16.15
N GLU A 220 -12.09 -14.04 -16.62
CA GLU A 220 -11.64 -12.91 -17.44
C GLU A 220 -10.72 -11.97 -16.66
N ALA A 221 -11.03 -11.71 -15.39
CA ALA A 221 -10.18 -10.91 -14.51
C ALA A 221 -8.82 -11.57 -14.28
N ALA A 222 -8.79 -12.88 -14.01
CA ALA A 222 -7.58 -13.67 -13.85
C ALA A 222 -6.69 -13.59 -15.11
N LEU A 223 -7.28 -13.74 -16.30
CA LEU A 223 -6.55 -13.59 -17.57
C LEU A 223 -5.97 -12.18 -17.76
N MET A 224 -6.66 -11.13 -17.29
CA MET A 224 -6.17 -9.74 -17.36
C MET A 224 -5.08 -9.42 -16.35
N LEU A 225 -5.09 -10.09 -15.19
CA LEU A 225 -4.14 -9.90 -14.10
C LEU A 225 -2.94 -10.85 -14.18
N ARG A 226 -3.00 -11.84 -15.08
CA ARG A 226 -2.01 -12.87 -15.29
C ARG A 226 -0.59 -12.29 -15.43
N LYS A 227 0.31 -12.81 -14.60
CA LYS A 227 1.75 -12.57 -14.65
C LYS A 227 2.45 -13.88 -14.32
N THR A 228 3.65 -14.05 -14.86
CA THR A 228 4.53 -15.13 -14.42
C THR A 228 4.86 -14.93 -12.94
N GLU A 229 4.75 -15.99 -12.15
CA GLU A 229 5.17 -16.04 -10.76
C GLU A 229 6.38 -16.97 -10.65
N TYR A 230 7.50 -16.44 -10.18
CA TYR A 230 8.71 -17.20 -9.91
C TYR A 230 8.70 -17.60 -8.44
N ILE A 231 8.93 -18.88 -8.13
CA ILE A 231 8.98 -19.41 -6.77
C ILE A 231 10.29 -20.18 -6.57
N TYR A 232 11.08 -19.81 -5.57
CA TYR A 232 12.24 -20.59 -5.10
C TYR A 232 11.95 -21.14 -3.71
N LEU A 233 12.29 -22.42 -3.51
CA LEU A 233 12.11 -23.13 -2.25
C LEU A 233 13.44 -23.28 -1.53
N TYR A 234 13.42 -22.97 -0.24
CA TYR A 234 14.57 -23.10 0.64
C TYR A 234 14.21 -23.87 1.90
N ASP A 235 15.13 -24.71 2.36
CA ASP A 235 15.18 -25.17 3.75
C ASP A 235 15.95 -24.12 4.57
N VAL A 236 15.30 -23.59 5.60
CA VAL A 236 15.85 -22.46 6.38
C VAL A 236 15.61 -22.61 7.88
N ASP A 237 16.46 -21.97 8.68
CA ASP A 237 16.05 -21.55 10.03
C ASP A 237 15.17 -20.31 9.91
N THR A 238 13.86 -20.50 10.12
CA THR A 238 12.83 -19.45 9.98
C THR A 238 13.15 -18.22 10.82
N GLU A 239 13.53 -18.37 12.09
CA GLU A 239 13.79 -17.25 12.99
C GLU A 239 14.95 -16.39 12.49
N LEU A 240 15.99 -17.03 11.95
CA LEU A 240 17.18 -16.36 11.44
C LEU A 240 16.86 -15.46 10.23
N VAL A 241 16.09 -15.97 9.27
CA VAL A 241 15.75 -15.22 8.05
C VAL A 241 14.73 -14.12 8.36
N GLU A 242 13.73 -14.39 9.21
CA GLU A 242 12.76 -13.39 9.64
C GLU A 242 13.42 -12.20 10.33
N GLN A 243 14.38 -12.44 11.22
CA GLN A 243 15.12 -11.38 11.89
C GLN A 243 15.85 -10.49 10.87
N MET A 244 16.46 -11.07 9.83
CA MET A 244 17.09 -10.30 8.76
C MET A 244 16.07 -9.44 8.00
N LEU A 245 14.91 -9.98 7.65
CA LEU A 245 13.87 -9.23 6.95
C LEU A 245 13.42 -8.01 7.77
N VAL A 246 13.11 -8.20 9.06
CA VAL A 246 12.66 -7.12 9.96
C VAL A 246 13.77 -6.09 10.22
N LEU A 247 15.02 -6.53 10.31
CA LEU A 247 16.14 -5.63 10.56
C LEU A 247 16.55 -4.82 9.33
N GLU A 248 16.48 -5.41 8.14
CA GLU A 248 17.05 -4.82 6.93
C GLU A 248 16.01 -4.20 5.99
N HIS A 249 14.75 -4.62 6.05
CA HIS A 249 13.69 -4.14 5.15
C HIS A 249 12.78 -3.12 5.83
N LYS A 250 12.54 -1.98 5.16
CA LYS A 250 11.74 -0.86 5.69
C LYS A 250 10.27 -0.90 5.26
N TYR A 251 9.96 -1.61 4.17
CA TYR A 251 8.64 -1.64 3.55
C TYR A 251 8.14 -3.08 3.56
N LEU A 252 7.87 -3.57 4.77
CA LEU A 252 7.55 -4.96 5.06
C LEU A 252 6.18 -5.00 5.73
N ALA A 253 5.22 -5.71 5.13
CA ALA A 253 3.99 -6.09 5.81
C ALA A 253 4.05 -7.56 6.21
N THR A 254 3.35 -7.92 7.28
CA THR A 254 3.28 -9.30 7.78
C THR A 254 1.83 -9.72 7.92
N THR A 255 1.50 -10.88 7.38
CA THR A 255 0.18 -11.50 7.46
C THR A 255 0.34 -12.90 8.04
N LEU A 256 -0.46 -13.21 9.06
CA LEU A 256 -0.46 -14.53 9.69
C LEU A 256 -1.51 -15.41 9.01
N TYR A 257 -1.10 -16.62 8.65
CA TYR A 257 -1.96 -17.66 8.10
C TYR A 257 -1.97 -18.88 9.04
N PRO A 258 -2.95 -19.80 8.92
CA PRO A 258 -3.02 -20.97 9.78
C PRO A 258 -1.78 -21.88 9.74
N HIS A 259 -1.11 -21.97 8.58
CA HIS A 259 0.01 -22.88 8.32
C HIS A 259 1.33 -22.17 8.00
N GLY A 260 1.41 -20.88 8.33
CA GLY A 260 2.60 -20.11 8.05
C GLY A 260 2.43 -18.61 8.20
N ARG A 261 3.48 -17.89 7.82
CA ARG A 261 3.53 -16.43 7.89
C ARG A 261 4.03 -15.86 6.58
N LEU A 262 3.27 -14.92 6.03
CA LEU A 262 3.61 -14.19 4.83
C LEU A 262 4.24 -12.85 5.19
N TYR A 263 5.40 -12.57 4.62
CA TYR A 263 6.00 -11.25 4.58
C TYR A 263 5.95 -10.70 3.16
N THR A 264 5.30 -9.55 3.00
CA THR A 264 5.22 -8.84 1.73
C THR A 264 6.22 -7.70 1.72
N CYS A 265 7.22 -7.79 0.84
CA CYS A 265 8.22 -6.75 0.61
C CYS A 265 7.74 -5.82 -0.50
N TYR A 266 7.50 -4.55 -0.19
CA TYR A 266 7.10 -3.54 -1.18
C TYR A 266 8.29 -2.78 -1.75
N HIS A 267 8.13 -2.30 -2.99
CA HIS A 267 9.11 -1.45 -3.61
C HIS A 267 9.29 -0.12 -2.87
N ALA A 268 10.53 0.36 -2.81
CA ALA A 268 10.85 1.65 -2.20
C ALA A 268 10.35 2.86 -3.01
N ASN A 269 9.81 2.68 -4.22
CA ASN A 269 9.33 3.74 -5.11
C ASN A 269 8.12 3.30 -5.94
N ASN A 270 7.40 4.29 -6.47
CA ASN A 270 6.17 4.14 -7.24
C ASN A 270 6.36 4.04 -8.75
N ASN A 271 7.55 3.64 -9.22
CA ASN A 271 7.84 3.67 -10.65
C ASN A 271 6.89 2.78 -11.48
N HIS A 272 6.20 1.82 -10.85
CA HIS A 272 5.18 1.00 -11.51
C HIS A 272 3.94 1.80 -11.95
N VAL A 273 3.63 2.94 -11.31
CA VAL A 273 2.52 3.83 -11.70
C VAL A 273 2.85 4.57 -12.98
N ASN A 274 4.12 4.89 -13.25
CA ASN A 274 4.52 5.56 -14.49
C ASN A 274 4.61 4.59 -15.69
N LYS A 275 3.75 3.58 -15.71
CA LYS A 275 3.66 2.61 -16.81
C LYS A 275 2.37 2.86 -17.58
N ARG A 276 2.41 2.58 -18.88
CA ARG A 276 1.22 2.54 -19.73
C ARG A 276 0.15 1.60 -19.17
N THR A 277 0.60 0.46 -18.63
CA THR A 277 -0.24 -0.47 -17.89
C THR A 277 0.18 -0.50 -16.43
N PHE A 278 -0.69 -0.05 -15.56
CA PHE A 278 -0.59 -0.14 -14.11
C PHE A 278 -1.19 -1.48 -13.63
N TYR A 279 -0.59 -2.03 -12.59
CA TYR A 279 -1.13 -3.14 -11.81
C TYR A 279 -0.93 -2.82 -10.33
N LEU A 280 -1.95 -3.05 -9.51
CA LEU A 280 -1.88 -2.86 -8.06
C LEU A 280 -0.78 -3.75 -7.45
N SER A 281 -0.72 -5.01 -7.88
CA SER A 281 0.36 -5.96 -7.50
C SER A 281 1.75 -5.55 -7.98
N GLY A 282 1.86 -4.52 -8.83
CA GLY A 282 3.13 -3.99 -9.30
C GLY A 282 3.93 -3.23 -8.24
N ASP A 283 3.36 -2.98 -7.06
CA ASP A 283 4.08 -2.39 -5.93
C ASP A 283 4.83 -3.42 -5.07
N VAL A 284 4.53 -4.71 -5.23
CA VAL A 284 5.19 -5.78 -4.48
C VAL A 284 6.50 -6.17 -5.19
N GLU A 285 7.60 -6.16 -4.42
CA GLU A 285 8.91 -6.61 -4.87
C GLU A 285 9.06 -8.12 -4.73
N ALA A 286 8.67 -8.67 -3.58
CA ALA A 286 8.74 -10.11 -3.30
C ALA A 286 7.84 -10.50 -2.13
N TYR A 287 7.50 -11.77 -2.07
CA TYR A 287 6.85 -12.45 -0.97
C TYR A 287 7.82 -13.44 -0.33
N PHE A 288 7.80 -13.53 1.00
CA PHE A 288 8.48 -14.56 1.77
C PHE A 288 7.42 -15.26 2.60
N TYR A 289 7.07 -16.49 2.23
CA TYR A 289 6.14 -17.29 3.00
C TYR A 289 6.91 -18.39 3.73
N PHE A 290 6.87 -18.34 5.05
CA PHE A 290 7.44 -19.36 5.92
C PHE A 290 6.33 -20.32 6.34
N THR A 291 6.51 -21.61 6.06
CA THR A 291 5.59 -22.66 6.50
C THR A 291 5.93 -23.13 7.92
N ASP A 292 5.03 -23.91 8.52
CA ASP A 292 5.31 -24.61 9.78
C ASP A 292 6.33 -25.75 9.64
N SER A 293 6.74 -26.12 8.41
CA SER A 293 7.72 -27.16 8.10
C SER A 293 9.14 -26.63 7.88
N ASP A 294 9.43 -25.38 8.29
CA ASP A 294 10.71 -24.69 8.06
C ASP A 294 11.07 -24.52 6.57
N GLN A 295 10.05 -24.51 5.70
CA GLN A 295 10.17 -24.21 4.28
C GLN A 295 9.95 -22.70 4.06
N LEU A 296 10.85 -22.08 3.30
CA LEU A 296 10.68 -20.73 2.79
C LEU A 296 10.34 -20.78 1.30
N LEU A 297 9.16 -20.24 0.97
CA LEU A 297 8.79 -19.89 -0.40
C LEU A 297 9.14 -18.42 -0.63
N LEU A 298 10.18 -18.17 -1.42
CA LEU A 298 10.44 -16.86 -1.98
C LEU A 298 9.68 -16.75 -3.28
N ALA A 299 8.80 -15.75 -3.43
CA ALA A 299 8.04 -15.56 -4.66
C ALA A 299 8.10 -14.11 -5.18
N SER A 300 8.09 -13.94 -6.51
CA SER A 300 7.98 -12.62 -7.14
C SER A 300 7.44 -12.73 -8.56
N SER A 301 6.83 -11.64 -9.05
CA SER A 301 6.50 -11.50 -10.48
C SER A 301 7.59 -10.80 -11.30
N ASP A 302 8.69 -10.36 -10.66
CA ASP A 302 9.85 -9.76 -11.31
C ASP A 302 11.09 -10.65 -11.13
N LEU A 303 11.53 -11.30 -12.21
CA LEU A 303 12.72 -12.15 -12.20
C LEU A 303 13.98 -11.42 -11.70
N LYS A 304 14.10 -10.11 -11.92
CA LYS A 304 15.25 -9.35 -11.39
C LYS A 304 15.19 -9.19 -9.89
N ALA A 305 13.99 -8.97 -9.34
CA ALA A 305 13.80 -8.93 -7.90
C ALA A 305 14.07 -10.32 -7.29
N MET A 306 13.61 -11.38 -7.95
CA MET A 306 13.83 -12.76 -7.57
C MET A 306 15.32 -13.10 -7.45
N LEU A 307 16.08 -12.88 -8.52
CA LEU A 307 17.53 -13.14 -8.54
C LEU A 307 18.31 -12.29 -7.52
N LYS A 308 17.89 -11.05 -7.29
CA LYS A 308 18.48 -10.16 -6.28
C LYS A 308 18.25 -10.70 -4.87
N TRP A 309 17.05 -11.21 -4.58
CA TRP A 309 16.75 -11.78 -3.27
C TRP A 309 17.45 -13.12 -3.05
N ASP A 310 17.52 -13.97 -4.07
CA ASP A 310 18.29 -15.22 -4.01
C ASP A 310 19.78 -14.96 -3.71
N ASP A 311 20.41 -14.04 -4.44
CA ASP A 311 21.80 -13.63 -4.18
C ASP A 311 21.97 -13.06 -2.76
N LYS A 312 21.00 -12.29 -2.29
CA LYS A 312 21.03 -11.74 -0.92
C LYS A 312 20.94 -12.83 0.14
N LEU A 313 20.02 -13.78 0.00
CA LEU A 313 19.84 -14.88 0.96
C LEU A 313 21.09 -15.76 0.99
N THR A 314 21.54 -16.22 -0.18
CA THR A 314 22.69 -17.11 -0.32
C THR A 314 24.00 -16.47 0.13
N SER A 315 24.22 -15.18 -0.15
CA SER A 315 25.42 -14.46 0.33
C SER A 315 25.39 -14.18 1.84
N ARG A 316 24.21 -14.01 2.44
CA ARG A 316 24.05 -13.69 3.86
C ARG A 316 24.14 -14.91 4.74
N PHE A 317 23.50 -16.00 4.35
CA PHE A 317 23.31 -17.20 5.15
C PHE A 317 24.11 -18.41 4.64
N GLY A 318 24.56 -18.40 3.38
CA GLY A 318 25.43 -19.46 2.86
C GLY A 318 24.89 -20.86 3.15
N GLY A 319 25.75 -21.75 3.64
CA GLY A 319 25.39 -23.13 3.97
C GLY A 319 24.45 -23.32 5.18
N ASP A 320 23.94 -22.24 5.78
CA ASP A 320 22.87 -22.29 6.79
C ASP A 320 21.47 -22.31 6.15
N ILE A 321 21.37 -22.09 4.83
CA ILE A 321 20.15 -22.28 4.03
C ILE A 321 20.47 -23.12 2.80
N GLU A 322 19.51 -23.90 2.32
CA GLU A 322 19.66 -24.70 1.10
C GLU A 322 18.50 -24.42 0.14
N LYS A 323 18.79 -23.84 -1.03
CA LYS A 323 17.83 -23.78 -2.13
C LYS A 323 17.79 -25.14 -2.82
N TYR A 324 16.64 -25.80 -2.82
CA TYR A 324 16.51 -27.13 -3.43
C TYR A 324 15.66 -27.15 -4.70
N GLU A 325 14.73 -26.20 -4.87
CA GLU A 325 13.87 -26.13 -6.07
C GLU A 325 13.61 -24.70 -6.57
N GLU A 326 13.32 -24.61 -7.87
CA GLU A 326 12.94 -23.38 -8.57
C GLU A 326 11.86 -23.65 -9.61
N TRP A 327 10.83 -22.80 -9.62
CA TRP A 327 9.68 -22.93 -10.50
C TRP A 327 9.32 -21.58 -11.13
N ASP A 328 8.81 -21.62 -12.36
CA ASP A 328 8.09 -20.52 -12.99
C ASP A 328 6.68 -20.96 -13.39
N PHE A 329 5.68 -20.28 -12.85
CA PHE A 329 4.28 -20.55 -13.11
C PHE A 329 3.71 -19.44 -13.99
N GLU A 330 2.87 -19.80 -14.97
CA GLU A 330 2.18 -18.81 -15.79
C GLU A 330 0.97 -18.18 -15.07
N GLU A 331 0.62 -18.66 -13.88
CA GLU A 331 -0.47 -18.22 -13.02
C GLU A 331 0.05 -18.04 -11.58
N SER A 332 -0.69 -17.33 -10.72
CA SER A 332 -0.27 -17.17 -9.31
C SER A 332 -0.64 -18.43 -8.54
N ILE A 333 0.37 -19.08 -7.97
CA ILE A 333 0.28 -20.36 -7.27
C ILE A 333 0.51 -20.19 -5.76
N LEU A 334 1.26 -19.16 -5.36
CA LEU A 334 1.55 -18.91 -3.94
C LEU A 334 0.26 -18.79 -3.10
N TYR A 335 -0.71 -17.99 -3.54
CA TYR A 335 -1.95 -17.81 -2.80
C TYR A 335 -2.83 -19.05 -2.82
N ASP A 336 -2.86 -19.81 -3.92
CA ASP A 336 -3.55 -21.09 -3.99
C ASP A 336 -3.00 -22.09 -2.97
N PHE A 337 -1.68 -22.07 -2.74
CA PHE A 337 -1.05 -22.86 -1.69
C PHE A 337 -1.38 -22.34 -0.29
N ILE A 338 -1.24 -21.04 -0.04
CA ILE A 338 -1.52 -20.41 1.26
C ILE A 338 -2.96 -20.65 1.72
N ASP A 339 -3.91 -20.61 0.77
CA ASP A 339 -5.33 -20.83 1.04
C ASP A 339 -5.72 -22.32 1.05
N SER A 340 -4.75 -23.22 0.79
CA SER A 340 -4.94 -24.67 0.87
C SER A 340 -4.73 -25.20 2.30
N ASP A 341 -5.10 -26.47 2.51
CA ASP A 341 -4.85 -27.18 3.77
C ASP A 341 -3.45 -27.84 3.81
N PHE A 342 -2.60 -27.62 2.79
CA PHE A 342 -1.26 -28.19 2.74
C PHE A 342 -0.29 -27.38 3.61
N VAL A 343 0.61 -28.07 4.29
CA VAL A 343 1.68 -27.48 5.11
C VAL A 343 3.03 -27.47 4.41
N ASP A 344 3.13 -28.23 3.31
CA ASP A 344 4.33 -28.46 2.53
C ASP A 344 4.02 -28.20 1.05
N PHE A 345 4.87 -27.43 0.39
CA PHE A 345 4.62 -27.00 -1.00
C PHE A 345 4.82 -28.13 -2.01
N ASP A 346 5.73 -29.08 -1.75
CA ASP A 346 5.99 -30.19 -2.66
C ASP A 346 4.79 -31.13 -2.68
N ASP A 347 4.21 -31.42 -1.51
CA ASP A 347 2.97 -32.19 -1.38
C ASP A 347 1.79 -31.50 -2.12
N PHE A 348 1.72 -30.17 -2.06
CA PHE A 348 0.70 -29.39 -2.76
C PHE A 348 0.85 -29.50 -4.29
N LEU A 349 2.07 -29.32 -4.81
CA LEU A 349 2.32 -29.45 -6.26
C LEU A 349 2.03 -30.87 -6.75
N ALA A 350 2.43 -31.91 -5.99
CA ALA A 350 2.18 -33.30 -6.34
C ALA A 350 0.69 -33.67 -6.39
N TYR A 351 -0.18 -32.90 -5.73
CA TYR A 351 -1.63 -33.07 -5.79
C TYR A 351 -2.29 -32.37 -7.00
N GLN A 352 -1.64 -31.34 -7.57
CA GLN A 352 -2.15 -30.63 -8.73
C GLN A 352 -1.90 -31.36 -10.06
N ASP A 353 -0.89 -32.23 -10.10
CA ASP A 353 -0.56 -33.14 -11.22
C ASP A 353 -1.44 -34.41 -11.26
#